data_AF-A0A497MPI4-F1
#
_entry.id   AF-A0A497MPI4-F1
#
_cell.length_a   1.000
_cell.length_b   1.000
_cell.length_c   1.000
_cell.angle_alpha   90.00
_cell.angle_beta   90.00
_cell.angle_gamma   90.00
#
_symmetry.space_group_name_H-M   'P 1'
#
loop_
_entity.id
_entity.type
_entity.pdbx_description
1 polymer ?
#
loop_
_entity_poly.entity_id
_entity_poly.type
_entity_poly.pdbx_seq_one_letter_code
_entity_poly.pdbx_strand_id
1 'polypeptide(L)' 'PAKYLVEKVKVLEGPKDVDLREVASYEGVYADIAREGDVIEARGKIEVVEDKLTGETYHRLLVGTLEGGGRDYIKRLT' A
#
# COMPACT_ATOMS: atom_id res chain seq x y z
N PRO A 1 -10.91 3.50 -7.49
CA PRO A 1 -9.63 2.90 -7.08
C PRO A 1 -8.73 3.99 -6.50
N ALA A 2 -8.01 3.71 -5.42
CA ALA A 2 -7.05 4.61 -4.79
C ALA A 2 -5.64 4.03 -4.94
N LYS A 3 -4.68 4.89 -5.29
CA LYS A 3 -3.25 4.57 -5.36
C LYS A 3 -2.47 5.69 -4.70
N TYR A 4 -1.70 5.32 -3.69
CA TYR A 4 -0.80 6.22 -2.95
C TYR A 4 0.64 5.79 -3.24
N LEU A 5 1.42 6.65 -3.87
CA LEU A 5 2.85 6.43 -4.05
C LEU A 5 3.57 6.67 -2.72
N VAL A 6 4.54 5.83 -2.39
CA VAL A 6 5.31 5.91 -1.14
C VAL A 6 6.80 5.85 -1.42
N GLU A 7 7.57 6.60 -0.64
CA GLU A 7 9.03 6.66 -0.79
C GLU A 7 9.76 6.19 0.48
N LYS A 8 9.34 6.66 1.66
CA LYS A 8 9.99 6.36 2.95
C LYS A 8 9.23 5.28 3.71
N VAL A 9 9.41 4.02 3.29
CA VAL A 9 8.68 2.89 3.88
C VAL A 9 9.44 2.29 5.06
N LYS A 10 8.72 2.07 6.16
CA LYS A 10 9.18 1.26 7.30
C LYS A 10 8.19 0.14 7.55
N VAL A 11 8.66 -1.11 7.44
CA VAL A 11 7.82 -2.29 7.72
C VAL A 11 7.70 -2.48 9.24
N LEU A 12 6.47 -2.41 9.74
CA LEU A 12 6.17 -2.66 11.16
C LEU A 12 5.92 -4.15 11.45
N GLU A 13 5.22 -4.84 10.54
CA GLU A 13 4.90 -6.27 10.60
C GLU A 13 5.02 -6.86 9.18
N GLY A 14 5.62 -8.05 9.05
CA GLY A 14 5.83 -8.74 7.77
C GLY A 14 7.28 -8.77 7.26
N PRO A 15 7.49 -9.11 5.98
CA PRO A 15 8.83 -9.22 5.38
C PRO A 15 9.52 -7.86 5.31
N LYS A 16 10.77 -7.79 5.79
CA LYS A 16 11.53 -6.53 5.90
C LYS A 16 12.18 -6.08 4.59
N ASP A 17 12.47 -7.01 3.69
CA ASP A 17 13.16 -6.76 2.44
C ASP A 17 12.15 -6.69 1.30
N VAL A 18 11.35 -5.61 1.29
CA VAL A 18 10.34 -5.37 0.25
C VAL A 18 10.54 -4.00 -0.38
N ASP A 19 10.65 -3.97 -1.70
CA ASP A 19 10.65 -2.76 -2.51
C ASP A 19 9.22 -2.21 -2.65
N LEU A 20 8.66 -1.71 -1.56
CA LEU A 20 7.27 -1.23 -1.51
C LEU A 20 7.18 0.19 -2.08
N ARG A 21 6.52 0.34 -3.23
CA ARG A 21 6.42 1.64 -3.93
C ARG A 21 5.02 2.24 -3.94
N GLU A 22 4.00 1.43 -3.68
CA GLU A 22 2.62 1.92 -3.64
C GLU A 22 1.75 1.20 -2.60
N VAL A 23 0.77 1.94 -2.08
CA VAL A 23 -0.40 1.39 -1.37
C VAL A 23 -1.61 1.56 -2.28
N ALA A 24 -2.35 0.49 -2.52
CA ALA A 24 -3.49 0.49 -3.42
C ALA A 24 -4.76 -0.05 -2.74
N SER A 25 -5.92 0.44 -3.17
CA SER A 25 -7.20 -0.15 -2.82
C SER A 25 -8.22 -0.02 -3.95
N TYR A 26 -9.06 -1.03 -4.08
CA TYR A 26 -10.20 -1.03 -5.01
C TYR A 26 -11.52 -0.68 -4.32
N GLU A 27 -11.54 -0.57 -2.98
CA GLU A 27 -12.72 -0.17 -2.22
C GLU A 27 -12.74 1.34 -2.00
N GLY A 28 -13.90 1.97 -2.26
CA GLY A 28 -14.05 3.44 -2.19
C GLY A 28 -13.83 4.02 -0.80
N VAL A 29 -13.99 3.22 0.27
CA VAL A 29 -13.79 3.66 1.66
C VAL A 29 -12.34 4.04 1.98
N TYR A 30 -11.38 3.58 1.18
CA TYR A 30 -9.97 3.92 1.32
C TYR A 30 -9.51 5.00 0.33
N ALA A 31 -10.44 5.66 -0.37
CA ALA A 31 -10.12 6.81 -1.22
C ALA A 31 -9.99 8.11 -0.39
N ASP A 32 -9.11 9.01 -0.82
CA ASP A 32 -8.86 10.34 -0.21
C ASP A 32 -8.40 10.33 1.27
N ILE A 33 -7.82 9.22 1.75
CA ILE A 33 -7.36 9.11 3.15
C ILE A 33 -6.12 9.98 3.42
N ALA A 34 -5.26 10.17 2.42
CA ALA A 34 -3.99 10.87 2.53
C ALA A 34 -3.67 11.67 1.26
N ARG A 35 -2.85 12.71 1.41
CA ARG A 35 -2.35 13.58 0.34
C ARG A 35 -0.84 13.53 0.26
N GLU A 36 -0.27 14.10 -0.81
CA GLU A 36 1.18 14.26 -0.91
C GLU A 36 1.75 14.96 0.34
N GLY A 37 2.84 14.38 0.85
CA GLY A 37 3.50 14.84 2.08
C GLY A 37 2.96 14.22 3.37
N ASP A 38 1.81 13.54 3.34
CA ASP A 38 1.28 12.85 4.52
C ASP A 38 2.07 11.58 4.84
N VAL A 39 2.15 11.28 6.13
CA VAL A 39 2.63 9.99 6.62
C VAL A 39 1.42 9.12 6.93
N ILE A 40 1.45 7.86 6.48
CA ILE A 40 0.40 6.88 6.75
C ILE A 40 0.97 5.62 7.41
N GLU A 41 0.14 4.98 8.21
CA GLU A 41 0.28 3.59 8.61
C GLU A 41 -0.77 2.78 7.85
N ALA A 42 -0.38 1.67 7.24
CA ALA A 42 -1.29 0.83 6.46
C ALA A 42 -1.03 -0.66 6.69
N ARG A 43 -2.10 -1.45 6.60
CA ARG A 43 -2.07 -2.91 6.69
C ARG A 43 -2.85 -3.50 5.52
N GLY A 44 -2.25 -4.48 4.87
CA GLY A 44 -2.83 -5.17 3.73
C GLY A 44 -1.95 -6.32 3.25
N LYS A 45 -2.29 -6.85 2.07
CA LYS A 45 -1.56 -7.91 1.39
C LYS A 45 -0.41 -7.33 0.57
N ILE A 46 0.77 -7.92 0.66
CA ILE A 46 1.89 -7.58 -0.23
C ILE A 46 1.72 -8.33 -1.54
N GLU A 47 1.84 -7.62 -2.65
CA GLU A 47 1.79 -8.17 -4.01
C GLU A 47 3.03 -7.74 -4.79
N VAL A 48 3.46 -8.61 -5.71
CA VAL A 48 4.50 -8.29 -6.69
C VAL A 48 3.84 -7.61 -7.89
N VAL A 49 4.41 -6.52 -8.35
CA VAL A 49 3.99 -5.79 -9.55
C VAL A 49 5.06 -5.93 -10.61
N GLU A 50 4.67 -6.47 -11.76
CA GLU A 50 5.48 -6.51 -12.97
C GLU A 50 5.07 -5.35 -13.89
N ASP A 51 5.86 -4.29 -13.90
CA ASP A 51 5.60 -3.13 -14.75
C ASP A 51 6.12 -3.39 -16.16
N LYS A 52 5.19 -3.64 -17.09
CA LYS A 52 5.53 -3.99 -18.48
C LYS A 52 6.08 -2.82 -19.30
N LEU A 53 5.92 -1.58 -18.85
CA LEU A 53 6.36 -0.39 -19.57
C LEU A 53 7.83 -0.09 -19.29
N THR A 54 8.22 -0.21 -18.02
CA THR A 54 9.58 0.03 -17.52
C THR A 54 10.42 -1.24 -17.47
N GLY A 55 9.76 -2.41 -17.40
CA GLY A 55 10.41 -3.70 -17.16
C GLY A 55 10.80 -3.92 -15.69
N GLU A 56 10.37 -3.06 -14.77
CA GLU A 56 10.68 -3.16 -13.35
C GLU A 56 9.74 -4.13 -12.61
N THR A 57 10.29 -4.80 -11.60
CA THR A 57 9.51 -5.60 -10.65
C THR A 57 9.65 -4.99 -9.25
N TYR A 58 8.52 -4.67 -8.62
CA TYR A 58 8.48 -4.07 -7.29
C TYR A 58 7.30 -4.61 -6.48
N HIS A 59 7.07 -4.09 -5.27
CA HIS A 59 5.99 -4.51 -4.40
C HIS A 59 4.95 -3.40 -4.19
N ARG A 60 3.70 -3.82 -4.03
CA ARG A 60 2.60 -2.96 -3.55
C ARG A 60 1.92 -3.54 -2.33
N LEU A 61 1.32 -2.68 -1.52
CA LEU A 61 0.43 -3.08 -0.43
C LEU A 61 -1.02 -2.91 -0.89
N LEU A 62 -1.74 -4.01 -1.06
CA LEU A 62 -3.15 -4.02 -1.40
C LEU A 62 -4.00 -4.05 -0.11
N VAL A 63 -4.84 -3.03 0.05
CA VAL A 63 -5.71 -2.84 1.22
C VAL A 63 -7.16 -3.05 0.80
N GLY A 64 -7.93 -3.76 1.64
CA GLY A 64 -9.32 -4.08 1.38
C GLY A 64 -9.50 -5.43 0.70
N THR A 65 -8.64 -6.39 1.05
CA THR A 65 -8.72 -7.76 0.51
C THR A 65 -9.58 -8.63 1.41
N LEU A 66 -10.24 -9.65 0.82
CA LEU A 66 -10.93 -10.67 1.60
C LEU A 66 -9.97 -11.44 2.53
N GLU A 67 -8.72 -11.64 2.09
CA GLU A 67 -7.64 -12.27 2.86
C GLU A 67 -7.28 -11.48 4.13
N GLY A 68 -7.47 -10.17 4.11
CA GLY A 68 -7.28 -9.29 5.27
C GLY A 68 -8.18 -9.62 6.46
N GLY A 69 -9.32 -10.28 6.21
CA GLY A 69 -10.27 -10.68 7.25
C GLY A 69 -10.81 -9.49 8.04
N GLY A 70 -10.99 -8.34 7.38
CA GLY A 70 -11.46 -7.10 8.01
C GLY A 70 -10.43 -6.36 8.88
N ARG A 71 -9.14 -6.75 8.82
CA ARG A 71 -8.06 -6.10 9.57
C ARG A 71 -7.25 -5.10 8.75
N ASP A 72 -7.57 -4.98 7.46
CA ASP A 72 -6.94 -4.04 6.55
C ASP A 72 -7.30 -2.61 6.93
N TYR A 73 -6.34 -1.69 6.82
CA TYR A 73 -6.58 -0.28 7.09
C TYR A 73 -5.58 0.63 6.39
N ILE A 74 -5.99 1.89 6.22
CA ILE A 74 -5.09 3.03 5.97
C ILE A 74 -5.41 4.08 7.02
N LYS A 75 -4.38 4.54 7.73
CA LYS A 75 -4.50 5.55 8.78
C LYS A 75 -3.47 6.64 8.56
N ARG A 76 -3.94 7.89 8.39
CA ARG A 76 -3.06 9.06 8.38
C ARG A 76 -2.47 9.29 9.78
N LEU A 77 -1.15 9.47 9.85
CA LEU A 77 -0.44 9.87 11.05
C LEU A 77 -0.35 11.41 11.05
N THR A 78 -0.64 12.02 12.19
CA THR A 78 -0.53 13.47 12.41
C THR A 78 0.90 13.85 12.77
#